data_AF-A0A0J7ISS8-F1
#
_entry.id   AF-A0A0J7ISS8-F1
#
_cell.length_a   1.000
_cell.length_b   1.000
_cell.length_c   1.000
_cell.angle_alpha   90.00
_cell.angle_beta   90.00
_cell.angle_gamma   90.00
#
_symmetry.space_group_name_H-M   'P 1'
#
loop_
_entity.id
_entity.type
_entity.pdbx_description
1 polymer ?
#
loop_
_entity_poly.entity_id
_entity_poly.type
_entity_poly.pdbx_seq_one_letter_code
_entity_poly.pdbx_strand_id
1 'polypeptide(L)'
;MSQSSMENDLPMICPSLRVYENEELELLKPQSLLNDDQKKALSIIKKQNVAYELNSVPISPNFWDLNPNNSLFDIYRDILDKNNLKNLEENLDKVVNNQSTILYDSKNAETKEFKNYKKYRTAYEETINNIASHLELFDGLDNDEEKNNWNDKLVSLNNLKELAFSEWKIKGSKDLIEKELGRINKTSDADLYLAMAQNAKNIFDAAEKTDVINNSSIHDINFIPYDFMENESGWNSMRIEKTELDKLFQEAKTANENLPAEILSIDYDESIIEAVELDYSFVHLKRNWFNKNFMMSDWFEWNETKKISDGQTISNDFKLPAFPKTMILIKNLKIVLNSSITNDTVNNPNQLIYFGPLIMKQQLFVNKNNNQKFLKAVTNVRTIKSDQLNTLTRKTAIAENTKSSVQNDFIEKSAVQPEAESLKATPNVAFNNTINMNVLNSARNLRPVTTIITPQPQPIKPVQPNPVAPIKIPGIFIPITYPVQPTGANVQFKVFDKINNDPVYKCSISIKGTNNSRIFEIETNEIGIISQVIPIGEYSIELRIDDYAVLNQNFSVANTTPLNLEYRLQREEVKFKSFFLIGMICERMPKIPIY
;
A
#
# COMPACT_ATOMS: atom_id res chain seq x y z
N MET A 1 8.47 -13.88 -10.52
CA MET A 1 7.76 -12.76 -11.17
C MET A 1 6.63 -13.34 -12.00
N SER A 2 5.38 -12.96 -11.74
CA SER A 2 4.23 -13.45 -12.52
C SER A 2 4.31 -12.91 -13.95
N GLN A 3 3.70 -13.62 -14.91
CA GLN A 3 3.64 -13.25 -16.34
C GLN A 3 2.92 -11.90 -16.63
N SER A 4 2.51 -11.14 -15.61
CA SER A 4 1.76 -9.89 -15.72
C SER A 4 2.49 -8.65 -15.17
N SER A 5 3.72 -8.77 -14.66
CA SER A 5 4.47 -7.60 -14.15
C SER A 5 4.92 -6.72 -15.31
N MET A 6 4.40 -5.48 -15.37
CA MET A 6 4.89 -4.47 -16.30
C MET A 6 6.26 -3.95 -15.82
N GLU A 7 7.11 -3.50 -16.74
CA GLU A 7 8.46 -2.97 -16.43
C GLU A 7 8.44 -1.84 -15.39
N ASN A 8 7.34 -1.10 -15.30
CA ASN A 8 7.14 0.02 -14.37
C ASN A 8 6.47 -0.37 -13.06
N ASP A 9 6.09 -1.63 -12.85
CA ASP A 9 5.43 -2.07 -11.62
C ASP A 9 6.47 -2.25 -10.49
N LEU A 10 6.17 -1.67 -9.33
CA LEU A 10 7.04 -1.60 -8.16
C LEU A 10 6.34 -2.25 -6.97
N PRO A 11 6.79 -3.43 -6.51
CA PRO A 11 6.28 -4.00 -5.27
C PRO A 11 6.83 -3.20 -4.09
N MET A 12 5.93 -2.62 -3.29
CA MET A 12 6.27 -1.81 -2.12
C MET A 12 5.56 -2.38 -0.90
N ILE A 13 6.32 -2.61 0.19
CA ILE A 13 5.75 -3.10 1.45
C ILE A 13 4.93 -1.99 2.14
N CYS A 14 3.96 -2.39 2.96
CA CYS A 14 3.17 -1.51 3.83
C CYS A 14 3.62 -1.69 5.29
N PRO A 15 4.55 -0.87 5.82
CA PRO A 15 5.11 -1.05 7.16
C PRO A 15 4.06 -0.99 8.27
N SER A 16 3.06 -0.12 8.10
CA SER A 16 2.00 0.10 9.08
C SER A 16 0.98 -1.04 9.19
N LEU A 17 1.10 -2.07 8.32
CA LEU A 17 0.29 -3.29 8.26
C LEU A 17 -1.20 -3.05 8.59
N ARG A 18 -2.05 -2.97 7.57
CA ARG A 18 -3.49 -2.76 7.76
C ARG A 18 -4.25 -4.06 7.78
N VAL A 19 -5.33 -4.11 8.56
CA VAL A 19 -6.25 -5.24 8.61
C VAL A 19 -7.65 -4.74 8.27
N TYR A 20 -8.28 -5.39 7.31
CA TYR A 20 -9.64 -5.11 6.87
C TYR A 20 -10.53 -6.31 7.21
N GLU A 21 -11.70 -6.04 7.78
CA GLU A 21 -12.72 -7.08 7.95
C GLU A 21 -13.49 -7.32 6.63
N ASN A 22 -14.06 -8.50 6.47
CA ASN A 22 -14.86 -8.84 5.28
C ASN A 22 -16.03 -7.88 5.08
N GLU A 23 -16.73 -7.54 6.17
CA GLU A 23 -17.82 -6.56 6.15
C GLU A 23 -17.32 -5.20 5.64
N GLU A 24 -16.13 -4.77 6.07
CA GLU A 24 -15.53 -3.51 5.64
C GLU A 24 -15.20 -3.47 4.14
N LEU A 25 -14.72 -4.58 3.59
CA LEU A 25 -14.41 -4.70 2.16
C LEU A 25 -15.68 -4.95 1.32
N GLU A 26 -16.70 -5.62 1.86
CA GLU A 26 -17.98 -5.83 1.18
C GLU A 26 -18.67 -4.49 0.91
N LEU A 27 -18.56 -3.55 1.85
CA LEU A 27 -19.01 -2.17 1.69
C LEU A 27 -18.29 -1.42 0.56
N LEU A 28 -17.18 -1.92 0.05
CA LEU A 28 -16.48 -1.33 -1.09
C LEU A 28 -17.03 -1.79 -2.44
N LYS A 29 -17.91 -2.80 -2.48
CA LYS A 29 -18.59 -3.22 -3.72
C LYS A 29 -19.44 -2.08 -4.30
N PRO A 30 -19.65 -2.03 -5.63
CA PRO A 30 -20.61 -1.12 -6.25
C PRO A 30 -21.97 -1.15 -5.52
N GLN A 31 -22.60 0.02 -5.33
CA GLN A 31 -23.87 0.10 -4.59
C GLN A 31 -24.99 -0.75 -5.21
N SER A 32 -24.93 -0.98 -6.52
CA SER A 32 -25.85 -1.88 -7.24
C SER A 32 -25.75 -3.34 -6.81
N LEU A 33 -24.65 -3.74 -6.15
CA LEU A 33 -24.42 -5.08 -5.62
C LEU A 33 -24.70 -5.17 -4.12
N LEU A 34 -25.17 -4.09 -3.49
CA LEU A 34 -25.56 -4.06 -2.08
C LEU A 34 -27.09 -4.14 -1.97
N ASN A 35 -27.57 -5.18 -1.30
CA ASN A 35 -29.00 -5.50 -1.23
C ASN A 35 -29.79 -4.64 -0.23
N ASP A 36 -29.11 -3.97 0.71
CA ASP A 36 -29.71 -3.23 1.83
C ASP A 36 -29.35 -1.73 1.76
N ASP A 37 -30.34 -0.86 1.97
CA ASP A 37 -30.18 0.59 1.97
C ASP A 37 -29.33 1.10 3.15
N GLN A 38 -29.35 0.43 4.31
CA GLN A 38 -28.44 0.75 5.41
C GLN A 38 -26.98 0.44 5.04
N LYS A 39 -26.74 -0.73 4.42
CA LYS A 39 -25.42 -1.08 3.88
C LYS A 39 -24.98 -0.12 2.78
N LYS A 40 -25.88 0.38 1.92
CA LYS A 40 -25.55 1.41 0.92
C LYS A 40 -25.09 2.72 1.55
N ALA A 41 -25.74 3.17 2.62
CA ALA A 41 -25.33 4.38 3.35
C ALA A 41 -23.97 4.19 4.03
N LEU A 42 -23.75 3.08 4.73
CA LEU A 42 -22.46 2.75 5.34
C LEU A 42 -21.34 2.56 4.30
N SER A 43 -21.69 2.03 3.12
CA SER A 43 -20.77 1.87 1.98
C SER A 43 -20.19 3.20 1.52
N ILE A 44 -20.97 4.28 1.52
CA ILE A 44 -20.50 5.62 1.14
C ILE A 44 -19.38 6.06 2.10
N ILE A 45 -19.64 5.99 3.41
CA ILE A 45 -18.67 6.38 4.44
C ILE A 45 -17.42 5.51 4.41
N LYS A 46 -17.58 4.20 4.18
CA LYS A 46 -16.43 3.31 4.16
C LYS A 46 -15.57 3.50 2.90
N LYS A 47 -16.21 3.69 1.74
CA LYS A 47 -15.50 4.01 0.49
C LYS A 47 -14.73 5.31 0.59
N GLN A 48 -15.29 6.32 1.26
CA GLN A 48 -14.59 7.57 1.58
C GLN A 48 -13.27 7.31 2.29
N ASN A 49 -13.32 6.65 3.45
CA ASN A 49 -12.13 6.37 4.26
C ASN A 49 -11.08 5.57 3.46
N VAL A 50 -11.53 4.52 2.77
CA VAL A 50 -10.63 3.66 1.99
C VAL A 50 -10.08 4.39 0.75
N ALA A 51 -10.82 5.34 0.16
CA ALA A 51 -10.34 6.15 -0.94
C ALA A 51 -9.21 7.09 -0.50
N TYR A 52 -9.31 7.73 0.67
CA TYR A 52 -8.19 8.50 1.24
C TYR A 52 -6.98 7.61 1.51
N GLU A 53 -7.21 6.42 2.05
CA GLU A 53 -6.15 5.47 2.38
C GLU A 53 -5.41 5.00 1.11
N LEU A 54 -6.12 4.37 0.18
CA LEU A 54 -5.53 3.68 -0.97
C LEU A 54 -5.17 4.61 -2.14
N ASN A 55 -5.50 5.91 -2.07
CA ASN A 55 -4.98 6.91 -2.99
C ASN A 55 -3.70 7.59 -2.49
N SER A 56 -3.14 7.20 -1.34
CA SER A 56 -1.85 7.75 -0.89
C SER A 56 -0.77 7.48 -1.93
N VAL A 57 -0.03 8.52 -2.33
CA VAL A 57 1.08 8.41 -3.29
C VAL A 57 2.39 8.09 -2.55
N PRO A 58 3.18 7.09 -3.00
CA PRO A 58 4.44 6.73 -2.36
C PRO A 58 5.44 7.89 -2.40
N ILE A 59 6.10 8.11 -1.27
CA ILE A 59 7.08 9.19 -1.05
C ILE A 59 8.51 8.68 -0.87
N SER A 60 8.68 7.35 -0.92
CA SER A 60 9.91 6.61 -0.69
C SER A 60 10.04 5.57 -1.79
N PRO A 61 11.25 5.22 -2.24
CA PRO A 61 11.42 4.14 -3.21
C PRO A 61 11.23 2.75 -2.58
N ASN A 62 11.21 2.66 -1.24
CA ASN A 62 11.34 1.39 -0.54
C ASN A 62 10.01 0.85 -0.01
N PHE A 63 9.09 1.74 0.37
CA PHE A 63 7.83 1.36 0.98
C PHE A 63 6.71 2.31 0.57
N TRP A 64 5.49 1.79 0.64
CA TRP A 64 4.27 2.56 0.52
C TRP A 64 3.62 2.63 1.90
N ASP A 65 3.27 3.82 2.37
CA ASP A 65 2.48 3.98 3.58
C ASP A 65 1.48 5.12 3.41
N LEU A 66 0.52 5.15 4.31
CA LEU A 66 -0.58 6.08 4.31
C LEU A 66 -0.07 7.50 4.56
N ASN A 67 -0.35 8.39 3.62
CA ASN A 67 -0.08 9.80 3.77
C ASN A 67 -1.35 10.58 3.39
N PRO A 68 -2.17 10.97 4.38
CA PRO A 68 -3.41 11.69 4.11
C PRO A 68 -3.17 13.07 3.48
N ASN A 69 -1.95 13.61 3.58
CA ASN A 69 -1.57 14.89 2.98
C ASN A 69 -1.08 14.74 1.53
N ASN A 70 -0.98 13.51 1.00
CA ASN A 70 -0.42 13.22 -0.31
C ASN A 70 -1.32 12.24 -1.07
N SER A 71 -2.54 12.68 -1.37
CA SER A 71 -3.53 11.88 -2.09
C SER A 71 -3.37 12.04 -3.61
N LEU A 72 -3.61 10.95 -4.34
CA LEU A 72 -3.54 10.95 -5.80
C LEU A 72 -4.55 11.89 -6.44
N PHE A 73 -5.77 12.00 -5.90
CA PHE A 73 -6.80 12.86 -6.49
C PHE A 73 -6.48 14.34 -6.28
N ASP A 74 -5.89 14.75 -5.15
CA ASP A 74 -5.48 16.15 -4.95
C ASP A 74 -4.30 16.51 -5.86
N ILE A 75 -3.31 15.60 -5.97
CA ILE A 75 -2.20 15.77 -6.91
C ILE A 75 -2.73 15.87 -8.35
N TYR A 76 -3.67 15.00 -8.72
CA TYR A 76 -4.20 14.96 -10.07
C TYR A 76 -5.06 16.19 -10.41
N ARG A 77 -5.85 16.70 -9.45
CA ARG A 77 -6.56 17.97 -9.57
C ARG A 77 -5.58 19.11 -9.87
N ASP A 78 -4.53 19.23 -9.07
CA ASP A 78 -3.50 20.27 -9.26
C ASP A 78 -2.82 20.16 -10.63
N ILE A 79 -2.56 18.94 -11.12
CA ILE A 79 -2.00 18.74 -12.47
C ILE A 79 -3.01 19.16 -13.56
N LEU A 80 -4.28 18.81 -13.43
CA LEU A 80 -5.32 19.17 -14.40
C LEU A 80 -5.58 20.67 -14.45
N ASP A 81 -5.54 21.36 -13.30
CA ASP A 81 -5.77 22.80 -13.21
C ASP A 81 -4.60 23.64 -13.73
N LYS A 82 -3.37 23.13 -13.60
CA LYS A 82 -2.15 23.78 -14.06
C LYS A 82 -1.62 23.24 -15.37
N ASN A 83 -2.43 22.43 -16.05
CA ASN A 83 -2.08 21.85 -17.32
C ASN A 83 -1.91 22.96 -18.38
N ASN A 84 -0.78 22.97 -19.09
CA ASN A 84 -0.52 23.91 -20.17
C ASN A 84 -0.32 23.19 -21.50
N LEU A 85 -0.65 23.89 -22.59
CA LEU A 85 -0.30 23.47 -23.94
C LEU A 85 1.06 24.07 -24.30
N LYS A 86 2.01 23.20 -24.62
CA LYS A 86 3.33 23.61 -25.10
C LYS A 86 3.22 24.53 -26.32
N ASN A 87 3.96 25.65 -26.32
CA ASN A 87 3.97 26.64 -27.41
C ASN A 87 2.56 27.17 -27.77
N LEU A 88 1.74 27.46 -26.77
CA LEU A 88 0.36 27.95 -26.93
C LEU A 88 0.25 29.11 -27.93
N GLU A 89 1.15 30.11 -27.85
CA GLU A 89 1.15 31.28 -28.74
C GLU A 89 1.40 30.90 -30.21
N GLU A 90 2.43 30.08 -30.48
CA GLU A 90 2.69 29.60 -31.84
C GLU A 90 1.57 28.71 -32.38
N ASN A 91 0.91 27.93 -31.52
CA ASN A 91 -0.19 27.06 -31.94
C ASN A 91 -1.47 27.85 -32.21
N LEU A 92 -1.79 28.87 -31.41
CA LEU A 92 -2.89 29.79 -31.69
C LEU A 92 -2.69 30.52 -33.03
N ASP A 93 -1.49 31.04 -33.27
CA ASP A 93 -1.14 31.73 -34.52
C ASP A 93 -1.21 30.78 -35.73
N LYS A 94 -0.97 29.47 -35.54
CA LYS A 94 -1.09 28.45 -36.60
C LYS A 94 -2.54 28.03 -36.85
N VAL A 95 -3.39 27.95 -35.82
CA VAL A 95 -4.82 27.60 -35.93
C VAL A 95 -5.60 28.71 -36.64
N VAL A 96 -5.30 29.98 -36.36
CA VAL A 96 -5.92 31.12 -37.06
C VAL A 96 -5.49 31.18 -38.54
N ASN A 97 -4.32 30.66 -38.88
CA ASN A 97 -3.78 30.59 -40.24
C ASN A 97 -4.06 29.26 -40.98
N ASN A 98 -5.00 28.42 -40.50
CA ASN A 98 -5.22 27.06 -41.04
C ASN A 98 -5.80 26.96 -42.46
N GLN A 99 -6.02 28.07 -43.18
CA GLN A 99 -6.19 28.01 -44.63
C GLN A 99 -4.80 27.89 -45.28
N SER A 100 -4.33 26.66 -45.49
CA SER A 100 -3.08 26.42 -46.20
C SER A 100 -3.22 26.89 -47.65
N THR A 101 -2.65 28.06 -47.96
CA THR A 101 -2.59 28.62 -49.32
C THR A 101 -1.78 27.76 -50.29
N ILE A 102 -1.05 26.77 -49.77
CA ILE A 102 -0.24 25.81 -50.53
C ILE A 102 -1.08 24.59 -50.92
N LEU A 103 -2.05 24.16 -50.11
CA LEU A 103 -2.91 23.02 -50.41
C LEU A 103 -4.22 23.43 -51.09
N TYR A 104 -4.79 24.56 -50.66
CA TYR A 104 -6.06 25.09 -51.15
C TYR A 104 -5.94 26.56 -51.51
N ASP A 105 -6.56 26.97 -52.61
CA ASP A 105 -6.64 28.37 -53.01
C ASP A 105 -7.66 29.15 -52.17
N SER A 106 -7.77 30.46 -52.42
CA SER A 106 -8.70 31.35 -51.70
C SER A 106 -10.19 31.02 -51.91
N LYS A 107 -10.51 30.06 -52.79
CA LYS A 107 -11.86 29.51 -53.03
C LYS A 107 -12.01 28.09 -52.49
N ASN A 108 -11.05 27.62 -51.71
CA ASN A 108 -11.00 26.28 -51.11
C ASN A 108 -10.87 25.14 -52.14
N ALA A 109 -10.39 25.43 -53.36
CA ALA A 109 -10.09 24.42 -54.37
C ALA A 109 -8.62 24.00 -54.28
N GLU A 110 -8.31 22.73 -54.59
CA GLU A 110 -6.93 22.24 -54.55
C GLU A 110 -6.01 23.05 -55.48
N THR A 111 -4.86 23.45 -54.95
CA THR A 111 -3.81 24.14 -55.72
C THR A 111 -3.25 23.23 -56.82
N LYS A 112 -2.58 23.85 -57.80
CA LYS A 112 -1.94 23.12 -58.90
C LYS A 112 -0.85 22.19 -58.37
N GLU A 113 -0.13 22.65 -57.35
CA GLU A 113 0.94 21.97 -56.65
C GLU A 113 0.40 20.72 -55.94
N PHE A 114 -0.72 20.83 -55.22
CA PHE A 114 -1.33 19.68 -54.54
C PHE A 114 -1.95 18.67 -55.51
N LYS A 115 -2.54 19.13 -56.63
CA LYS A 115 -3.01 18.25 -57.71
C LYS A 115 -1.85 17.48 -58.36
N ASN A 116 -0.74 18.16 -58.62
CA ASN A 116 0.47 17.53 -59.17
C ASN A 116 1.05 16.51 -58.17
N TYR A 117 1.11 16.85 -56.88
CA TYR A 117 1.53 15.92 -55.84
C TYR A 117 0.73 14.62 -55.86
N LYS A 118 -0.62 14.71 -55.88
CA LYS A 118 -1.50 13.53 -55.97
C LYS A 118 -1.25 12.72 -57.24
N LYS A 119 -1.17 13.39 -58.40
CA LYS A 119 -0.92 12.76 -59.69
C LYS A 119 0.40 11.97 -59.71
N TYR A 120 1.50 12.58 -59.28
CA TYR A 120 2.82 11.95 -59.31
C TYR A 120 3.00 10.90 -58.21
N ARG A 121 2.29 11.05 -57.08
CA ARG A 121 2.18 9.99 -56.07
C ARG A 121 1.53 8.73 -56.65
N THR A 122 0.39 8.86 -57.34
CA THR A 122 -0.27 7.73 -58.00
C THR A 122 0.63 7.07 -59.05
N ALA A 123 1.34 7.86 -59.86
CA ALA A 123 2.28 7.34 -60.85
C ALA A 123 3.44 6.55 -60.19
N TYR A 124 3.95 7.02 -59.05
CA TYR A 124 4.96 6.29 -58.28
C TYR A 124 4.42 4.99 -57.67
N GLU A 125 3.24 5.03 -57.05
CA GLU A 125 2.55 3.84 -56.52
C GLU A 125 2.29 2.79 -57.62
N GLU A 126 1.93 3.23 -58.84
CA GLU A 126 1.76 2.35 -60.01
C GLU A 126 3.08 1.67 -60.41
N THR A 127 4.22 2.37 -60.41
CA THR A 127 5.53 1.74 -60.68
C THR A 127 5.92 0.72 -59.61
N ILE A 128 5.59 0.95 -58.34
CA ILE A 128 5.81 -0.01 -57.25
C ILE A 128 4.94 -1.26 -57.46
N ASN A 129 3.67 -1.09 -57.79
CA ASN A 129 2.76 -2.21 -58.05
C ASN A 129 3.22 -3.04 -59.25
N ASN A 130 3.70 -2.39 -60.32
CA ASN A 130 4.26 -3.10 -61.49
C ASN A 130 5.52 -3.91 -61.14
N ILE A 131 6.37 -3.41 -60.23
CA ILE A 131 7.50 -4.19 -59.70
C ILE A 131 6.98 -5.37 -58.88
N ALA A 132 6.03 -5.15 -57.97
CA ALA A 132 5.46 -6.22 -57.15
C ALA A 132 4.86 -7.34 -58.01
N SER A 133 4.05 -7.01 -59.02
CA SER A 133 3.50 -8.00 -59.96
C SER A 133 4.57 -8.67 -60.82
N HIS A 134 5.66 -7.99 -61.18
CA HIS A 134 6.78 -8.61 -61.90
C HIS A 134 7.57 -9.57 -61.01
N LEU A 135 7.67 -9.30 -59.71
CA LEU A 135 8.31 -10.17 -58.71
C LEU A 135 7.57 -11.48 -58.52
N GLU A 136 6.24 -11.48 -58.57
CA GLU A 136 5.40 -12.69 -58.47
C GLU A 136 5.61 -13.68 -59.63
N LEU A 137 6.11 -13.20 -60.78
CA LEU A 137 6.38 -14.05 -61.95
C LEU A 137 7.68 -14.85 -61.84
N PHE A 138 8.52 -14.58 -60.85
CA PHE A 138 9.84 -15.20 -60.72
C PHE A 138 9.76 -16.70 -60.39
N ASP A 139 8.79 -17.11 -59.56
CA ASP A 139 8.65 -18.49 -59.07
C ASP A 139 8.27 -19.50 -60.18
N GLY A 140 7.87 -19.02 -61.36
CA GLY A 140 7.46 -19.85 -62.51
C GLY A 140 8.48 -19.97 -63.64
N LEU A 141 9.73 -19.53 -63.46
CA LEU A 141 10.76 -19.52 -64.53
C LEU A 141 11.76 -20.69 -64.38
N ASP A 142 11.82 -21.56 -65.39
CA ASP A 142 12.58 -22.82 -65.34
C ASP A 142 13.94 -22.76 -66.08
N ASN A 143 14.17 -21.79 -66.97
CA ASN A 143 15.41 -21.67 -67.74
C ASN A 143 16.21 -20.37 -67.50
N ASP A 144 17.51 -20.42 -67.75
CA ASP A 144 18.45 -19.32 -67.44
C ASP A 144 18.27 -18.09 -68.34
N GLU A 145 17.75 -18.27 -69.57
CA GLU A 145 17.50 -17.19 -70.52
C GLU A 145 16.27 -16.35 -70.11
N GLU A 146 15.21 -17.01 -69.62
CA GLU A 146 14.04 -16.37 -69.04
C GLU A 146 14.39 -15.60 -67.77
N LYS A 147 15.25 -16.17 -66.90
CA LYS A 147 15.73 -15.48 -65.69
C LYS A 147 16.55 -14.24 -66.03
N ASN A 148 17.38 -14.28 -67.07
CA ASN A 148 18.15 -13.11 -67.53
C ASN A 148 17.23 -12.02 -68.11
N ASN A 149 16.29 -12.37 -68.98
CA ASN A 149 15.30 -11.43 -69.52
C ASN A 149 14.41 -10.83 -68.42
N TRP A 150 14.05 -11.64 -67.42
CA TRP A 150 13.30 -11.18 -66.26
C TRP A 150 14.11 -10.17 -65.42
N ASN A 151 15.41 -10.43 -65.22
CA ASN A 151 16.32 -9.52 -64.51
C ASN A 151 16.48 -8.18 -65.26
N ASP A 152 16.67 -8.21 -66.58
CA ASP A 152 16.78 -6.98 -67.39
C ASP A 152 15.50 -6.14 -67.30
N LYS A 153 14.33 -6.80 -67.30
CA LYS A 153 13.05 -6.13 -67.11
C LYS A 153 12.89 -5.57 -65.69
N LEU A 154 13.38 -6.27 -64.67
CA LEU A 154 13.40 -5.76 -63.29
C LEU A 154 14.31 -4.53 -63.15
N VAL A 155 15.48 -4.51 -63.81
CA VAL A 155 16.37 -3.33 -63.84
C VAL A 155 15.66 -2.15 -64.50
N SER A 156 14.99 -2.37 -65.63
CA SER A 156 14.20 -1.33 -66.31
C SER A 156 13.07 -0.79 -65.43
N LEU A 157 12.32 -1.66 -64.75
CA LEU A 157 11.26 -1.28 -63.82
C LEU A 157 11.80 -0.50 -62.61
N ASN A 158 12.96 -0.89 -62.06
CA ASN A 158 13.60 -0.14 -60.98
C ASN A 158 14.04 1.25 -61.44
N ASN A 159 14.58 1.40 -62.65
CA ASN A 159 14.91 2.71 -63.21
C ASN A 159 13.66 3.59 -63.40
N LEU A 160 12.54 3.00 -63.80
CA LEU A 160 11.25 3.70 -63.89
C LEU A 160 10.73 4.13 -62.52
N LYS A 161 10.89 3.31 -61.48
CA LYS A 161 10.57 3.66 -60.09
C LYS A 161 11.41 4.85 -59.60
N GLU A 162 12.72 4.83 -59.82
CA GLU A 162 13.60 5.94 -59.43
C GLU A 162 13.28 7.23 -60.19
N LEU A 163 12.92 7.12 -61.47
CA LEU A 163 12.45 8.24 -62.27
C LEU A 163 11.12 8.79 -61.72
N ALA A 164 10.13 7.94 -61.47
CA ALA A 164 8.83 8.34 -60.93
C ALA A 164 8.97 8.98 -59.54
N PHE A 165 9.88 8.48 -58.69
CA PHE A 165 10.21 9.10 -57.41
C PHE A 165 10.83 10.50 -57.59
N SER A 166 11.79 10.63 -58.51
CA SER A 166 12.43 11.90 -58.81
C SER A 166 11.45 12.92 -59.39
N GLU A 167 10.54 12.48 -60.26
CA GLU A 167 9.45 13.31 -60.79
C GLU A 167 8.46 13.71 -59.71
N TRP A 168 8.11 12.81 -58.79
CA TRP A 168 7.26 13.16 -57.65
C TRP A 168 7.93 14.20 -56.75
N LYS A 169 9.25 14.06 -56.51
CA LYS A 169 10.03 15.02 -55.74
C LYS A 169 10.08 16.40 -56.40
N ILE A 170 10.41 16.46 -57.69
CA ILE A 170 10.66 17.72 -58.41
C ILE A 170 9.35 18.32 -58.96
N LYS A 171 8.61 17.55 -59.77
CA LYS A 171 7.39 18.01 -60.47
C LYS A 171 6.15 17.93 -59.59
N GLY A 172 6.11 16.97 -58.66
CA GLY A 172 5.03 16.82 -57.68
C GLY A 172 5.25 17.61 -56.38
N SER A 173 6.34 18.36 -56.25
CA SER A 173 6.64 19.18 -55.07
C SER A 173 6.54 18.42 -53.74
N LYS A 174 6.92 17.13 -53.73
CA LYS A 174 6.78 16.21 -52.59
C LYS A 174 7.22 16.82 -51.26
N ASP A 175 8.46 17.33 -51.20
CA ASP A 175 9.06 17.83 -49.96
C ASP A 175 8.29 19.04 -49.41
N LEU A 176 7.77 19.91 -50.29
CA LEU A 176 6.98 21.09 -49.91
C LEU A 176 5.61 20.68 -49.34
N ILE A 177 4.91 19.78 -50.03
CA ILE A 177 3.58 19.32 -49.64
C ILE A 177 3.64 18.46 -48.37
N GLU A 178 4.61 17.56 -48.24
CA GLU A 178 4.77 16.74 -47.03
C GLU A 178 5.17 17.57 -45.81
N LYS A 179 5.99 18.62 -45.99
CA LYS A 179 6.30 19.58 -44.92
C LYS A 179 5.04 20.31 -44.44
N GLU A 180 4.17 20.69 -45.37
CA GLU A 180 2.93 21.41 -45.07
C GLU A 180 1.86 20.49 -44.46
N LEU A 181 1.71 19.26 -44.97
CA LEU A 181 0.87 18.23 -44.36
C LEU A 181 1.36 17.87 -42.95
N GLY A 182 2.68 17.77 -42.75
CA GLY A 182 3.29 17.59 -41.44
C GLY A 182 3.04 18.76 -40.48
N ARG A 183 2.92 19.99 -40.99
CA ARG A 183 2.52 21.17 -40.18
C ARG A 183 1.06 21.07 -39.75
N ILE A 184 0.15 20.72 -40.66
CA ILE A 184 -1.29 20.59 -40.37
C ILE A 184 -1.57 19.45 -39.41
N ASN A 185 -0.92 18.29 -39.60
CA ASN A 185 -1.08 17.14 -38.71
C ASN A 185 -0.64 17.46 -37.28
N LYS A 186 0.45 18.23 -37.11
CA LYS A 186 0.87 18.70 -35.77
C LYS A 186 -0.20 19.57 -35.10
N THR A 187 -0.89 20.43 -35.85
CA THR A 187 -2.01 21.22 -35.31
C THR A 187 -3.19 20.31 -34.92
N SER A 188 -3.49 19.28 -35.71
CA SER A 188 -4.49 18.25 -35.35
C SER A 188 -4.13 17.47 -34.09
N ASP A 189 -2.85 17.21 -33.85
CA ASP A 189 -2.39 16.51 -32.63
C ASP A 189 -2.52 17.40 -31.38
N ALA A 190 -2.34 18.72 -31.52
CA ALA A 190 -2.59 19.68 -30.45
C ALA A 190 -4.08 19.77 -30.09
N ASP A 191 -4.97 19.76 -31.09
CA ASP A 191 -6.43 19.70 -30.88
C ASP A 191 -6.84 18.40 -30.18
N LEU A 192 -6.25 17.27 -30.58
CA LEU A 192 -6.47 15.97 -29.94
C LEU A 192 -6.02 16.01 -28.47
N TYR A 193 -4.87 16.62 -28.19
CA TYR A 193 -4.37 16.81 -26.83
C TYR A 193 -5.32 17.68 -25.99
N LEU A 194 -5.80 18.81 -26.51
CA LEU A 194 -6.75 19.67 -25.81
C LEU A 194 -8.05 18.92 -25.51
N ALA A 195 -8.56 18.15 -26.47
CA ALA A 195 -9.73 17.29 -26.27
C ALA A 195 -9.47 16.23 -25.19
N MET A 196 -8.29 15.61 -25.18
CA MET A 196 -7.91 14.63 -24.15
C MET A 196 -7.79 15.26 -22.76
N ALA A 197 -7.15 16.43 -22.63
CA ALA A 197 -6.99 17.16 -21.39
C ALA A 197 -8.35 17.63 -20.83
N GLN A 198 -9.19 18.20 -21.69
CA GLN A 198 -10.54 18.63 -21.31
C GLN A 198 -11.41 17.44 -20.92
N ASN A 199 -11.32 16.32 -21.64
CA ASN A 199 -12.04 15.10 -21.30
C ASN A 199 -11.57 14.55 -19.94
N ALA A 200 -10.26 14.49 -19.70
CA ALA A 200 -9.71 14.09 -18.41
C ALA A 200 -10.22 14.98 -17.25
N LYS A 201 -10.25 16.30 -17.45
CA LYS A 201 -10.81 17.25 -16.48
C LYS A 201 -12.31 17.03 -16.26
N ASN A 202 -13.09 16.94 -17.32
CA ASN A 202 -14.54 16.73 -17.23
C ASN A 202 -14.88 15.41 -16.53
N ILE A 203 -14.16 14.32 -16.80
CA ILE A 203 -14.35 13.03 -16.12
C ILE A 203 -13.99 13.16 -14.64
N PHE A 204 -12.88 13.85 -14.33
CA PHE A 204 -12.45 14.05 -12.95
C PHE A 204 -13.48 14.85 -12.14
N ASP A 205 -13.94 15.98 -12.68
CA ASP A 205 -14.94 16.84 -12.04
C ASP A 205 -16.30 16.13 -11.91
N ALA A 206 -16.71 15.36 -12.92
CA ALA A 206 -17.96 14.59 -12.87
C ALA A 206 -17.92 13.39 -11.90
N ALA A 207 -16.73 12.87 -11.62
CA ALA A 207 -16.53 11.80 -10.66
C ALA A 207 -16.40 12.30 -9.21
N GLU A 208 -16.28 13.61 -9.02
CA GLU A 208 -16.20 14.24 -7.71
C GLU A 208 -17.50 14.01 -6.93
N LYS A 209 -17.36 13.54 -5.70
CA LYS A 209 -18.45 13.44 -4.74
C LYS A 209 -18.15 14.32 -3.54
N THR A 210 -19.19 14.81 -2.90
CA THR A 210 -19.05 15.52 -1.62
C THR A 210 -19.01 14.50 -0.49
N ASP A 211 -17.96 14.56 0.32
CA ASP A 211 -17.83 13.77 1.54
C ASP A 211 -18.98 14.10 2.51
N VAL A 212 -19.55 13.06 3.12
CA VAL A 212 -20.68 13.16 4.04
C VAL A 212 -20.24 13.70 5.41
N ILE A 213 -18.98 13.49 5.80
CA ILE A 213 -18.46 13.85 7.12
C ILE A 213 -17.87 15.25 7.13
N ASN A 214 -16.99 15.55 6.17
CA ASN A 214 -16.18 16.78 6.18
C ASN A 214 -16.58 17.77 5.07
N ASN A 215 -17.56 17.44 4.22
CA ASN A 215 -17.99 18.21 3.03
C ASN A 215 -16.86 18.53 2.03
N SER A 216 -15.75 17.78 2.06
CA SER A 216 -14.67 17.92 1.09
C SER A 216 -14.91 17.06 -0.14
N SER A 217 -14.16 17.35 -1.20
CA SER A 217 -14.27 16.67 -2.48
C SER A 217 -13.50 15.34 -2.46
N ILE A 218 -14.17 14.24 -2.82
CA ILE A 218 -13.61 12.89 -2.84
C ILE A 218 -13.79 12.22 -4.21
N HIS A 219 -12.91 11.26 -4.51
CA HIS A 219 -12.97 10.43 -5.70
C HIS A 219 -12.91 8.94 -5.36
N ASP A 220 -13.98 8.22 -5.67
CA ASP A 220 -14.12 6.79 -5.32
C ASP A 220 -13.08 5.90 -6.00
N ILE A 221 -12.76 4.78 -5.35
CA ILE A 221 -11.94 3.69 -5.89
C ILE A 221 -12.81 2.44 -6.03
N ASN A 222 -12.59 1.70 -7.12
CA ASN A 222 -13.19 0.40 -7.36
C ASN A 222 -12.13 -0.71 -7.32
N PHE A 223 -12.56 -1.96 -7.11
CA PHE A 223 -11.68 -3.12 -6.98
C PHE A 223 -11.97 -4.15 -8.06
N ILE A 224 -10.94 -4.83 -8.56
CA ILE A 224 -11.09 -5.96 -9.48
C ILE A 224 -10.17 -7.09 -9.04
N PRO A 225 -10.68 -8.33 -8.87
CA PRO A 225 -12.09 -8.70 -8.93
C PRO A 225 -12.87 -8.20 -7.70
N TYR A 226 -14.21 -8.12 -7.77
CA TYR A 226 -15.04 -7.67 -6.63
C TYR A 226 -15.46 -8.81 -5.69
N ASP A 227 -15.37 -10.05 -6.15
CA ASP A 227 -15.80 -11.26 -5.46
C ASP A 227 -14.64 -12.00 -4.77
N PHE A 228 -13.41 -11.43 -4.73
CA PHE A 228 -12.26 -12.06 -4.06
C PHE A 228 -12.51 -12.40 -2.57
N MET A 229 -13.50 -11.76 -1.95
CA MET A 229 -13.95 -12.02 -0.59
C MET A 229 -14.79 -13.29 -0.45
N GLU A 230 -15.57 -13.61 -1.49
CA GLU A 230 -16.51 -14.73 -1.54
C GLU A 230 -15.90 -15.95 -2.21
N ASN A 231 -15.14 -15.72 -3.27
CA ASN A 231 -14.56 -16.73 -4.11
C ASN A 231 -13.12 -17.05 -3.67
N GLU A 232 -12.93 -18.28 -3.20
CA GLU A 232 -11.61 -18.79 -2.80
C GLU A 232 -10.67 -19.02 -3.99
N SER A 233 -11.17 -19.05 -5.24
CA SER A 233 -10.34 -19.31 -6.43
C SER A 233 -9.33 -18.20 -6.74
N GLY A 234 -9.51 -17.00 -6.18
CA GLY A 234 -8.56 -15.88 -6.31
C GLY A 234 -7.43 -15.88 -5.29
N TRP A 235 -7.43 -16.84 -4.35
CA TRP A 235 -6.43 -16.96 -3.29
C TRP A 235 -5.44 -18.07 -3.62
N ASN A 236 -4.16 -17.75 -3.51
CA ASN A 236 -3.07 -18.69 -3.72
C ASN A 236 -2.46 -19.03 -2.37
N SER A 237 -2.24 -20.32 -2.11
CA SER A 237 -1.57 -20.76 -0.89
C SER A 237 -0.06 -20.74 -1.09
N MET A 238 0.66 -20.27 -0.07
CA MET A 238 2.11 -20.19 -0.02
C MET A 238 2.59 -20.84 1.27
N ARG A 239 3.63 -21.67 1.15
CA ARG A 239 4.35 -22.23 2.29
C ARG A 239 5.83 -21.96 2.08
N ILE A 240 6.42 -21.21 3.00
CA ILE A 240 7.83 -20.83 3.01
C ILE A 240 8.51 -21.65 4.11
N GLU A 241 9.45 -22.51 3.72
CA GLU A 241 10.19 -23.36 4.66
C GLU A 241 11.33 -22.57 5.32
N LYS A 242 11.81 -23.04 6.49
CA LYS A 242 12.89 -22.41 7.25
C LYS A 242 14.11 -22.03 6.40
N THR A 243 14.57 -22.94 5.55
CA THR A 243 15.75 -22.70 4.70
C THR A 243 15.55 -21.53 3.73
N GLU A 244 14.31 -21.34 3.25
CA GLU A 244 13.97 -20.22 2.37
C GLU A 244 13.81 -18.94 3.19
N LEU A 245 13.20 -19.01 4.38
CA LEU A 245 13.13 -17.88 5.32
C LEU A 245 14.52 -17.37 5.71
N ASP A 246 15.43 -18.27 6.12
CA ASP A 246 16.80 -17.94 6.49
C ASP A 246 17.52 -17.24 5.32
N LYS A 247 17.31 -17.75 4.09
CA LYS A 247 17.88 -17.16 2.87
C LYS A 247 17.30 -15.76 2.61
N LEU A 248 15.97 -15.60 2.67
CA LEU A 248 15.29 -14.31 2.49
C LEU A 248 15.72 -13.29 3.55
N PHE A 249 15.92 -13.73 4.80
CA PHE A 249 16.41 -12.89 5.87
C PHE A 249 17.85 -12.43 5.63
N GLN A 250 18.75 -13.32 5.22
CA GLN A 250 20.12 -12.94 4.87
C GLN A 250 20.15 -12.02 3.64
N GLU A 251 19.33 -12.27 2.62
CA GLU A 251 19.16 -11.38 1.46
C GLU A 251 18.65 -10.01 1.91
N ALA A 252 17.63 -9.94 2.77
CA ALA A 252 17.11 -8.69 3.31
C ALA A 252 18.16 -7.92 4.13
N LYS A 253 18.95 -8.63 4.96
CA LYS A 253 20.02 -8.06 5.79
C LYS A 253 21.19 -7.54 4.96
N THR A 254 21.49 -8.17 3.83
CA THR A 254 22.61 -7.79 2.95
C THR A 254 22.22 -6.78 1.87
N ALA A 255 20.95 -6.78 1.43
CA ALA A 255 20.46 -5.91 0.36
C ALA A 255 19.91 -4.56 0.83
N ASN A 256 19.60 -4.38 2.13
CA ASN A 256 18.94 -3.16 2.63
C ASN A 256 19.63 -2.56 3.85
N GLU A 257 20.32 -1.43 3.65
CA GLU A 257 20.65 -0.47 4.73
C GLU A 257 19.40 0.28 5.25
N ASN A 258 18.23 0.12 4.61
CA ASN A 258 17.09 1.04 4.70
C ASN A 258 15.72 0.40 5.00
N LEU A 259 15.66 -0.85 5.46
CA LEU A 259 14.45 -1.31 6.14
C LEU A 259 14.28 -0.46 7.41
N PRO A 260 13.06 0.05 7.73
CA PRO A 260 12.83 0.75 8.99
C PRO A 260 13.43 -0.05 10.13
N ALA A 261 14.24 0.61 10.98
CA ALA A 261 14.92 -0.06 12.07
C ALA A 261 13.91 -0.83 12.93
N GLU A 262 12.67 -0.35 13.02
CA GLU A 262 11.55 -0.98 13.71
C GLU A 262 11.15 -2.37 13.18
N ILE A 263 11.38 -2.66 11.89
CA ILE A 263 11.10 -3.99 11.30
C ILE A 263 12.26 -4.96 11.59
N LEU A 264 13.49 -4.45 11.68
CA LEU A 264 14.71 -5.22 11.92
C LEU A 264 15.15 -5.29 13.39
N SER A 265 14.62 -4.40 14.25
CA SER A 265 14.95 -4.32 15.68
C SER A 265 14.21 -5.35 16.52
N ILE A 266 13.24 -6.04 15.92
CA ILE A 266 12.64 -7.21 16.54
C ILE A 266 13.67 -8.32 16.42
N ASP A 267 14.49 -8.48 17.46
CA ASP A 267 15.42 -9.61 17.62
C ASP A 267 14.59 -10.91 17.59
N TYR A 268 14.46 -11.47 16.40
CA TYR A 268 13.63 -12.64 16.14
C TYR A 268 14.49 -13.88 16.34
N ASP A 269 14.17 -14.70 17.34
CA ASP A 269 14.77 -16.04 17.45
C ASP A 269 14.05 -16.99 16.47
N GLU A 270 14.40 -16.89 15.18
CA GLU A 270 13.87 -17.72 14.09
C GLU A 270 14.25 -19.20 14.24
N SER A 271 15.10 -19.54 15.23
CA SER A 271 15.59 -20.92 15.43
C SER A 271 14.45 -21.94 15.60
N ILE A 272 13.29 -21.50 16.09
CA ILE A 272 12.15 -22.36 16.41
C ILE A 272 11.09 -22.41 15.29
N ILE A 273 11.15 -21.51 14.31
CA ILE A 273 10.26 -21.57 13.14
C ILE A 273 10.74 -22.67 12.19
N GLU A 274 9.82 -23.55 11.80
CA GLU A 274 10.03 -24.56 10.76
C GLU A 274 9.49 -24.10 9.40
N ALA A 275 8.32 -23.46 9.38
CA ALA A 275 7.70 -22.97 8.15
C ALA A 275 6.67 -21.88 8.43
N VAL A 276 6.33 -21.10 7.40
CA VAL A 276 5.25 -20.12 7.40
C VAL A 276 4.27 -20.47 6.30
N GLU A 277 2.99 -20.61 6.63
CA GLU A 277 1.91 -20.83 5.68
C GLU A 277 0.98 -19.61 5.64
N LEU A 278 0.60 -19.16 4.45
CA LEU A 278 -0.36 -18.08 4.26
C LEU A 278 -1.07 -18.23 2.92
N ASP A 279 -2.25 -17.61 2.81
CA ASP A 279 -2.91 -17.43 1.52
C ASP A 279 -2.77 -15.97 1.10
N TYR A 280 -2.46 -15.70 -0.17
CA TYR A 280 -2.30 -14.35 -0.71
C TYR A 280 -3.15 -14.11 -1.96
N SER A 281 -3.52 -12.86 -2.20
CA SER A 281 -4.27 -12.44 -3.38
C SER A 281 -3.86 -11.02 -3.81
N PHE A 282 -3.97 -10.77 -5.11
CA PHE A 282 -3.72 -9.47 -5.73
C PHE A 282 -5.05 -8.85 -6.15
N VAL A 283 -5.35 -7.65 -5.63
CA VAL A 283 -6.59 -6.94 -5.93
C VAL A 283 -6.28 -5.62 -6.64
N HIS A 284 -6.72 -5.48 -7.88
CA HIS A 284 -6.46 -4.29 -8.68
C HIS A 284 -7.36 -3.12 -8.29
N LEU A 285 -6.77 -1.94 -8.16
CA LEU A 285 -7.46 -0.68 -7.93
C LEU A 285 -7.83 -0.06 -9.28
N LYS A 286 -9.13 0.14 -9.51
CA LYS A 286 -9.66 0.80 -10.70
C LYS A 286 -10.15 2.20 -10.35
N ARG A 287 -9.59 3.19 -11.05
CA ARG A 287 -9.95 4.60 -10.94
C ARG A 287 -10.48 5.05 -12.28
N ASN A 288 -11.79 5.30 -12.37
CA ASN A 288 -12.40 5.76 -13.62
C ASN A 288 -12.06 7.23 -13.91
N TRP A 289 -11.63 7.97 -12.89
CA TRP A 289 -11.31 9.40 -12.94
C TRP A 289 -9.84 9.70 -13.21
N PHE A 290 -8.94 8.72 -13.09
CA PHE A 290 -7.51 8.94 -13.27
C PHE A 290 -7.07 8.51 -14.67
N ASN A 291 -6.64 9.48 -15.50
CA ASN A 291 -6.06 9.23 -16.81
C ASN A 291 -4.69 9.92 -16.92
N LYS A 292 -3.63 9.13 -17.02
CA LYS A 292 -2.26 9.65 -17.13
C LYS A 292 -1.80 9.98 -18.55
N ASN A 293 -2.54 9.55 -19.58
CA ASN A 293 -2.06 9.58 -20.96
C ASN A 293 -1.85 11.00 -21.50
N PHE A 294 -2.63 11.99 -21.03
CA PHE A 294 -2.44 13.37 -21.48
C PHE A 294 -1.10 13.95 -21.00
N MET A 295 -0.63 13.56 -19.79
CA MET A 295 0.69 13.97 -19.27
C MET A 295 1.86 13.39 -20.08
N MET A 296 1.60 12.33 -20.86
CA MET A 296 2.59 11.66 -21.70
C MET A 296 2.67 12.24 -23.12
N SER A 297 1.83 13.22 -23.44
CA SER A 297 1.82 13.85 -24.75
C SER A 297 3.01 14.79 -24.93
N ASP A 298 3.56 14.87 -26.13
CA ASP A 298 4.60 15.87 -26.49
C ASP A 298 4.10 17.32 -26.38
N TRP A 299 2.78 17.51 -26.32
CA TRP A 299 2.10 18.80 -26.18
C TRP A 299 1.86 19.21 -24.72
N PHE A 300 2.12 18.31 -23.76
CA PHE A 300 2.00 18.61 -22.35
C PHE A 300 3.16 19.49 -21.88
N GLU A 301 2.85 20.56 -21.17
CA GLU A 301 3.82 21.46 -20.57
C GLU A 301 3.54 21.67 -19.09
N TRP A 302 4.61 21.59 -18.28
CA TRP A 302 4.55 21.71 -16.84
C TRP A 302 5.44 22.87 -16.35
N ASN A 303 4.79 23.97 -15.98
CA ASN A 303 5.45 25.23 -15.64
C ASN A 303 5.67 25.43 -14.13
N GLU A 304 5.35 24.43 -13.30
CA GLU A 304 5.49 24.53 -11.85
C GLU A 304 6.90 24.13 -11.38
N THR A 305 7.32 24.70 -10.25
CA THR A 305 8.65 24.46 -9.65
C THR A 305 8.88 22.99 -9.30
N LYS A 306 7.86 22.29 -8.80
CA LYS A 306 7.93 20.89 -8.43
C LYS A 306 7.55 20.01 -9.62
N LYS A 307 8.51 19.24 -10.12
CA LYS A 307 8.35 18.33 -11.27
C LYS A 307 7.36 17.20 -10.97
N ILE A 308 6.70 16.69 -12.02
CA ILE A 308 5.76 15.57 -11.88
C ILE A 308 6.50 14.25 -11.60
N SER A 309 7.38 13.82 -12.51
CA SER A 309 8.21 12.62 -12.36
C SER A 309 9.45 12.73 -13.26
N ASP A 310 10.57 12.14 -12.84
CA ASP A 310 11.77 11.95 -13.65
C ASP A 310 11.88 10.55 -14.29
N GLY A 311 10.92 9.65 -14.01
CA GLY A 311 10.91 8.28 -14.49
C GLY A 311 11.72 7.27 -13.67
N GLN A 312 12.42 7.70 -12.62
CA GLN A 312 13.35 6.86 -11.87
C GLN A 312 13.22 7.01 -10.37
N THR A 313 13.22 8.25 -9.88
CA THR A 313 13.29 8.57 -8.46
C THR A 313 11.91 8.64 -7.84
N ILE A 314 11.75 7.99 -6.69
CA ILE A 314 10.51 8.04 -5.91
C ILE A 314 10.82 8.77 -4.62
N SER A 315 10.53 10.07 -4.61
CA SER A 315 10.76 10.92 -3.45
C SER A 315 9.68 12.00 -3.36
N ASN A 316 9.64 12.66 -2.20
CA ASN A 316 8.82 13.84 -1.99
C ASN A 316 9.22 15.04 -2.86
N ASP A 317 10.31 14.98 -3.62
CA ASP A 317 10.71 16.06 -4.52
C ASP A 317 9.85 16.10 -5.79
N PHE A 318 9.17 15.00 -6.10
CA PHE A 318 8.28 14.85 -7.25
C PHE A 318 6.81 14.94 -6.81
N LYS A 319 5.94 15.48 -7.66
CA LYS A 319 4.48 15.53 -7.39
C LYS A 319 3.84 14.17 -7.51
N LEU A 320 4.19 13.40 -8.55
CA LEU A 320 3.62 12.09 -8.81
C LEU A 320 4.71 11.14 -9.33
N PRO A 321 5.62 10.67 -8.47
CA PRO A 321 6.68 9.75 -8.89
C PRO A 321 6.14 8.35 -9.24
N ALA A 322 5.13 7.88 -8.51
CA ALA A 322 4.45 6.60 -8.73
C ALA A 322 3.04 6.66 -8.14
N PHE A 323 2.19 5.68 -8.43
CA PHE A 323 0.85 5.61 -7.83
C PHE A 323 0.41 4.16 -7.56
N PRO A 324 -0.37 3.90 -6.50
CA PRO A 324 -0.80 2.54 -6.14
C PRO A 324 -1.77 1.95 -7.17
N LYS A 325 -1.47 0.75 -7.69
CA LYS A 325 -2.24 0.06 -8.73
C LYS A 325 -2.89 -1.24 -8.24
N THR A 326 -2.21 -2.01 -7.41
CA THR A 326 -2.70 -3.32 -6.94
C THR A 326 -2.40 -3.47 -5.45
N MET A 327 -3.37 -3.94 -4.67
CA MET A 327 -3.16 -4.33 -3.28
C MET A 327 -2.63 -5.76 -3.19
N ILE A 328 -1.74 -5.99 -2.22
CA ILE A 328 -1.26 -7.32 -1.86
C ILE A 328 -1.88 -7.69 -0.51
N LEU A 329 -2.86 -8.60 -0.54
CA LEU A 329 -3.57 -9.04 0.64
C LEU A 329 -3.14 -10.45 1.03
N ILE A 330 -3.03 -10.71 2.34
CA ILE A 330 -2.87 -12.06 2.89
C ILE A 330 -3.96 -12.42 3.89
N LYS A 331 -4.22 -13.70 4.07
CA LYS A 331 -5.07 -14.26 5.13
C LYS A 331 -4.51 -15.61 5.61
N ASN A 332 -5.12 -16.14 6.67
CA ASN A 332 -4.80 -17.48 7.21
C ASN A 332 -3.32 -17.69 7.58
N LEU A 333 -2.62 -16.65 8.02
CA LEU A 333 -1.21 -16.79 8.42
C LEU A 333 -1.05 -17.79 9.58
N LYS A 334 -0.26 -18.83 9.33
CA LYS A 334 0.17 -19.82 10.32
C LYS A 334 1.69 -19.87 10.38
N ILE A 335 2.22 -19.91 11.59
CA ILE A 335 3.65 -20.10 11.86
C ILE A 335 3.82 -21.50 12.42
N VAL A 336 4.44 -22.40 11.65
CA VAL A 336 4.75 -23.77 12.06
C VAL A 336 5.98 -23.75 12.95
N LEU A 337 5.84 -24.32 14.14
CA LEU A 337 6.84 -24.31 15.19
C LEU A 337 7.48 -25.69 15.35
N ASN A 338 8.72 -25.68 15.82
CA ASN A 338 9.41 -26.91 16.21
C ASN A 338 8.64 -27.69 17.29
N SER A 339 8.68 -29.01 17.16
CA SER A 339 8.18 -30.00 18.11
C SER A 339 8.58 -29.77 19.58
N SER A 340 9.71 -29.11 19.85
CA SER A 340 10.22 -28.82 21.20
C SER A 340 9.36 -27.83 22.01
N ILE A 341 8.49 -27.06 21.36
CA ILE A 341 7.66 -26.05 22.02
C ILE A 341 6.50 -26.65 22.80
N THR A 342 6.30 -26.15 24.01
CA THR A 342 5.25 -26.60 24.93
C THR A 342 4.11 -25.59 25.01
N ASN A 343 2.96 -26.04 25.50
CA ASN A 343 1.78 -25.18 25.64
C ASN A 343 2.03 -24.02 26.64
N ASP A 344 2.82 -24.29 27.69
CA ASP A 344 3.12 -23.33 28.75
C ASP A 344 3.96 -22.14 28.27
N THR A 345 4.76 -22.33 27.21
CA THR A 345 5.57 -21.25 26.62
C THR A 345 4.72 -20.29 25.78
N VAL A 346 3.61 -20.74 25.22
CA VAL A 346 2.74 -19.95 24.34
C VAL A 346 1.57 -19.32 25.10
N ASN A 347 1.00 -20.03 26.07
CA ASN A 347 -0.19 -19.58 26.81
C ASN A 347 0.14 -18.66 28.00
N ASN A 348 1.34 -18.07 28.02
CA ASN A 348 1.77 -17.23 29.12
C ASN A 348 0.99 -15.89 29.10
N PRO A 349 0.16 -15.59 30.13
CA PRO A 349 -0.65 -14.37 30.17
C PRO A 349 0.19 -13.08 30.29
N ASN A 350 1.49 -13.24 30.54
CA ASN A 350 2.48 -12.18 30.62
C ASN A 350 3.38 -12.16 29.39
N GLN A 351 2.96 -12.66 28.23
CA GLN A 351 3.77 -12.56 27.01
C GLN A 351 2.86 -12.25 25.82
N LEU A 352 3.25 -11.28 25.01
CA LEU A 352 2.67 -11.06 23.68
C LEU A 352 3.61 -11.69 22.67
N ILE A 353 3.03 -12.38 21.70
CA ILE A 353 3.76 -13.06 20.65
C ILE A 353 3.65 -12.22 19.38
N TYR A 354 4.79 -11.87 18.81
CA TYR A 354 4.87 -11.14 17.54
C TYR A 354 5.52 -11.99 16.45
N PHE A 355 5.12 -11.75 15.20
CA PHE A 355 5.77 -12.23 13.98
C PHE A 355 5.91 -11.03 13.04
N GLY A 356 7.09 -10.40 13.03
CA GLY A 356 7.24 -9.06 12.46
C GLY A 356 6.22 -8.08 13.07
N PRO A 357 5.47 -7.31 12.27
CA PRO A 357 4.43 -6.40 12.77
C PRO A 357 3.13 -7.11 13.21
N LEU A 358 3.01 -8.43 13.01
CA LEU A 358 1.78 -9.18 13.31
C LEU A 358 1.77 -9.69 14.74
N ILE A 359 0.61 -9.61 15.39
CA ILE A 359 0.39 -10.20 16.71
C ILE A 359 -0.21 -11.59 16.54
N MET A 360 0.30 -12.55 17.30
CA MET A 360 -0.16 -13.94 17.27
C MET A 360 -1.04 -14.27 18.46
N LYS A 361 -1.93 -15.26 18.28
CA LYS A 361 -2.78 -15.81 19.34
C LYS A 361 -1.94 -16.48 20.42
N GLN A 362 -2.31 -16.28 21.68
CA GLN A 362 -1.70 -16.93 22.85
C GLN A 362 -2.26 -18.35 23.04
N GLN A 363 -2.22 -19.14 21.98
CA GLN A 363 -2.71 -20.51 21.95
C GLN A 363 -1.85 -21.34 21.00
N LEU A 364 -1.33 -22.46 21.50
CA LEU A 364 -0.65 -23.44 20.66
C LEU A 364 -1.67 -24.34 19.96
N PHE A 365 -1.67 -24.31 18.63
CA PHE A 365 -2.51 -25.19 17.82
C PHE A 365 -1.74 -26.43 17.41
N VAL A 366 -2.43 -27.57 17.35
CA VAL A 366 -1.86 -28.85 16.88
C VAL A 366 -2.72 -29.37 15.75
N ASN A 367 -2.10 -29.59 14.59
CA ASN A 367 -2.77 -30.21 13.45
C ASN A 367 -2.96 -31.70 13.72
N LYS A 368 -4.20 -32.18 13.65
CA LYS A 368 -4.55 -33.57 13.95
C LYS A 368 -3.94 -34.59 13.00
N ASN A 369 -3.71 -34.22 11.74
CA ASN A 369 -3.30 -35.15 10.70
C ASN A 369 -1.80 -35.43 10.74
N ASN A 370 -0.98 -34.44 11.11
CA ASN A 370 0.48 -34.52 11.06
C ASN A 370 1.17 -34.12 12.37
N ASN A 371 0.41 -33.84 13.43
CA ASN A 371 0.87 -33.39 14.75
C ASN A 371 1.75 -32.12 14.71
N GLN A 372 1.71 -31.35 13.61
CA GLN A 372 2.46 -30.10 13.52
C GLN A 372 1.88 -29.07 14.49
N LYS A 373 2.77 -28.44 15.24
CA LYS A 373 2.45 -27.35 16.17
C LYS A 373 2.52 -26.03 15.41
N PHE A 374 1.56 -25.14 15.62
CA PHE A 374 1.55 -23.85 14.94
C PHE A 374 0.85 -22.75 15.74
N LEU A 375 1.15 -21.50 15.39
CA LEU A 375 0.47 -20.29 15.87
C LEU A 375 -0.30 -19.64 14.74
N LYS A 376 -1.35 -18.90 15.09
CA LYS A 376 -2.17 -18.11 14.15
C LYS A 376 -2.08 -16.63 14.50
N ALA A 377 -2.20 -15.76 13.49
CA ALA A 377 -2.32 -14.33 13.72
C ALA A 377 -3.66 -13.98 14.39
N VAL A 378 -3.66 -12.89 15.17
CA VAL A 378 -4.89 -12.25 15.66
C VAL A 378 -5.57 -11.57 14.48
N THR A 379 -6.83 -11.91 14.23
CA THR A 379 -7.63 -11.38 13.10
C THR A 379 -8.69 -10.37 13.52
N ASN A 380 -8.93 -10.21 14.82
CA ASN A 380 -9.93 -9.28 15.36
C ASN A 380 -9.41 -7.84 15.27
N VAL A 381 -9.94 -7.05 14.33
CA VAL A 381 -9.52 -5.67 14.08
C VAL A 381 -9.75 -4.77 15.29
N ARG A 382 -10.82 -5.00 16.06
CA ARG A 382 -11.10 -4.23 17.29
C ARG A 382 -10.08 -4.51 18.39
N THR A 383 -9.51 -5.71 18.43
CA THR A 383 -8.42 -6.03 19.36
C THR A 383 -7.12 -5.38 18.90
N ILE A 384 -6.78 -5.50 17.62
CA ILE A 384 -5.57 -4.91 17.03
C ILE A 384 -5.53 -3.39 17.21
N LYS A 385 -6.67 -2.71 17.04
CA LYS A 385 -6.78 -1.25 17.21
C LYS A 385 -6.97 -0.80 18.66
N SER A 386 -7.04 -1.70 19.63
CA SER A 386 -7.38 -1.32 21.00
C SER A 386 -6.28 -0.48 21.68
N ASP A 387 -6.69 0.55 22.42
CA ASP A 387 -5.75 1.41 23.17
C ASP A 387 -4.94 0.63 24.21
N GLN A 388 -5.52 -0.43 24.76
CA GLN A 388 -4.82 -1.32 25.68
C GLN A 388 -3.67 -2.03 24.98
N LEU A 389 -3.91 -2.60 23.81
CA LEU A 389 -2.86 -3.23 23.01
C LEU A 389 -1.80 -2.19 22.61
N ASN A 390 -2.21 -1.04 22.11
CA ASN A 390 -1.29 0.05 21.74
C ASN A 390 -0.41 0.50 22.91
N THR A 391 -0.99 0.59 24.12
CA THR A 391 -0.26 0.93 25.34
C THR A 391 0.75 -0.16 25.72
N LEU A 392 0.37 -1.43 25.58
CA LEU A 392 1.27 -2.56 25.80
C LEU A 392 2.44 -2.49 24.82
N THR A 393 2.18 -2.38 23.52
CA THR A 393 3.19 -2.31 22.46
C THR A 393 4.15 -1.13 22.63
N ARG A 394 3.68 0.04 23.10
CA ARG A 394 4.56 1.19 23.37
C ARG A 394 5.44 0.99 24.61
N LYS A 395 4.90 0.43 25.70
CA LYS A 395 5.66 0.18 26.93
C LYS A 395 6.77 -0.85 26.71
N THR A 396 6.54 -1.81 25.83
CA THR A 396 7.53 -2.81 25.43
C THR A 396 8.66 -2.19 24.60
N ALA A 397 8.36 -1.27 23.67
CA ALA A 397 9.38 -0.60 22.85
C ALA A 397 10.33 0.32 23.64
N ILE A 398 9.88 0.93 24.74
CA ILE A 398 10.71 1.82 25.57
C ILE A 398 11.69 1.03 26.46
N ALA A 399 11.34 -0.21 26.82
CA ALA A 399 12.18 -1.07 27.67
C ALA A 399 13.43 -1.60 26.94
N GLU A 400 13.41 -1.67 25.60
CA GLU A 400 14.57 -2.05 24.78
C GLU A 400 15.59 -0.91 24.66
N ASN A 401 15.17 0.34 24.72
CA ASN A 401 16.05 1.51 24.65
C ASN A 401 16.73 1.90 25.98
N THR A 402 16.52 1.14 27.07
CA THR A 402 17.13 1.41 28.39
C THR A 402 18.25 0.45 28.79
N LYS A 403 18.85 -0.27 27.83
CA LYS A 403 20.10 -1.02 28.03
C LYS A 403 21.24 -0.50 27.14
N SER A 404 21.62 0.75 27.36
CA SER A 404 22.93 1.27 26.96
C SER A 404 23.47 2.09 28.13
N SER A 405 24.16 1.44 29.06
CA SER A 405 25.08 2.14 29.96
C SER A 405 26.26 2.63 29.13
N VAL A 406 26.18 3.85 28.62
CA VAL A 406 27.36 4.57 28.16
C VAL A 406 27.89 5.36 29.35
N GLN A 407 29.02 4.88 29.86
CA GLN A 407 29.94 5.68 30.68
C GLN A 407 30.21 6.99 29.94
N ASN A 408 29.71 8.11 30.46
CA ASN A 408 30.21 9.42 30.08
C ASN A 408 31.35 9.78 31.04
N ASP A 409 32.52 9.21 30.79
CA ASP A 409 33.78 9.90 31.08
C ASP A 409 34.04 10.83 29.88
N PHE A 410 33.55 12.07 29.98
CA PHE A 410 34.07 13.16 29.17
C PHE A 410 34.45 14.33 30.07
N ILE A 411 35.76 14.53 30.12
CA ILE A 411 36.50 15.55 30.84
C ILE A 411 36.05 16.94 30.35
N GLU A 412 35.47 17.73 31.25
CA GLU A 412 35.28 19.17 31.08
C GLU A 412 36.65 19.84 30.89
N LYS A 413 36.83 20.54 29.77
CA LYS A 413 37.91 21.49 29.56
C LYS A 413 37.29 22.89 29.52
N SER A 414 37.61 23.68 30.53
CA SER A 414 37.18 25.06 30.72
C SER A 414 37.49 25.97 29.53
N ALA A 415 36.56 26.86 29.17
CA ALA A 415 36.90 28.21 28.68
C ALA A 415 35.70 29.18 28.73
N VAL A 416 35.86 30.19 29.60
CA VAL A 416 35.65 31.63 29.36
C VAL A 416 34.25 32.16 29.01
N GLN A 417 33.71 32.91 29.97
CA GLN A 417 32.63 33.90 29.88
C GLN A 417 33.10 35.16 29.12
N PRO A 418 32.26 35.81 28.30
CA PRO A 418 31.80 37.16 28.65
C PRO A 418 30.34 37.43 28.22
N GLU A 419 29.51 37.95 29.12
CA GLU A 419 29.03 39.34 29.23
C GLU A 419 27.75 39.64 28.44
N ALA A 420 26.84 40.32 29.13
CA ALA A 420 25.49 40.63 28.71
C ALA A 420 25.43 41.99 28.04
N GLU A 421 24.61 42.12 26.99
CA GLU A 421 24.07 43.42 26.59
C GLU A 421 22.59 43.33 26.21
N SER A 422 21.88 44.32 26.74
CA SER A 422 20.43 44.53 26.71
C SER A 422 19.91 44.99 25.35
N LEU A 423 18.73 44.54 24.93
CA LEU A 423 17.94 45.24 23.93
C LEU A 423 16.48 45.46 24.39
N LYS A 424 16.07 46.72 24.22
CA LYS A 424 14.77 47.31 24.52
C LYS A 424 13.71 46.92 23.48
N ALA A 425 12.48 47.12 23.92
CA ALA A 425 11.19 46.70 23.39
C ALA A 425 10.73 47.38 22.07
N THR A 426 10.00 46.57 21.27
CA THR A 426 8.68 46.81 20.62
C THR A 426 8.52 47.85 19.48
N PRO A 427 7.42 47.82 18.67
CA PRO A 427 6.40 46.77 18.45
C PRO A 427 5.91 46.56 16.98
N ASN A 428 4.94 45.64 16.83
CA ASN A 428 3.77 45.62 15.91
C ASN A 428 3.97 44.90 14.55
N VAL A 429 3.10 43.99 14.04
CA VAL A 429 1.66 43.75 14.21
C VAL A 429 1.30 42.25 13.97
N ALA A 430 0.33 41.77 14.75
CA ALA A 430 -0.69 40.70 14.58
C ALA A 430 -0.85 40.02 13.19
N PHE A 431 -1.32 38.77 13.07
CA PHE A 431 -2.53 38.20 13.69
C PHE A 431 -2.46 36.67 13.84
N ASN A 432 -2.91 36.24 15.02
CA ASN A 432 -3.12 34.90 15.53
C ASN A 432 -4.56 34.45 15.20
N ASN A 433 -4.85 33.15 15.19
CA ASN A 433 -6.01 32.61 15.93
C ASN A 433 -6.03 31.07 15.94
N THR A 434 -5.32 30.52 16.93
CA THR A 434 -5.66 29.28 17.65
C THR A 434 -6.14 29.68 19.05
N ILE A 435 -7.35 29.27 19.41
CA ILE A 435 -8.00 29.43 20.75
C ILE A 435 -9.05 28.31 20.82
N ASN A 436 -9.31 27.58 21.90
CA ASN A 436 -8.70 27.42 23.21
C ASN A 436 -9.35 26.18 23.85
N MET A 437 -8.64 25.49 24.73
CA MET A 437 -9.26 24.76 25.84
C MET A 437 -8.48 25.10 27.11
N ASN A 438 -9.12 25.86 28.01
CA ASN A 438 -9.14 25.61 29.47
C ASN A 438 -9.52 26.86 30.27
N VAL A 439 -10.45 26.66 31.21
CA VAL A 439 -10.81 27.52 32.35
C VAL A 439 -11.40 26.56 33.40
N LEU A 440 -11.11 26.56 34.70
CA LEU A 440 -10.12 27.20 35.56
C LEU A 440 -10.29 26.60 36.98
N ASN A 441 -9.16 26.36 37.66
CA ASN A 441 -8.82 26.61 39.08
C ASN A 441 -9.78 26.34 40.26
N SER A 442 -9.17 25.81 41.33
CA SER A 442 -9.14 26.47 42.66
C SER A 442 -7.94 26.00 43.50
N ALA A 443 -7.48 26.88 44.41
CA ALA A 443 -6.10 27.04 44.86
C ALA A 443 -5.84 26.77 46.37
N ARG A 444 -4.55 26.86 46.75
CA ARG A 444 -3.94 27.16 48.10
C ARG A 444 -3.87 25.99 49.10
N ASN A 445 -2.78 25.72 49.83
CA ASN A 445 -1.94 26.58 50.69
C ASN A 445 -0.53 25.98 51.00
N LEU A 446 0.36 26.81 51.57
CA LEU A 446 1.81 26.66 51.79
C LEU A 446 2.25 26.08 53.16
N ARG A 447 3.58 25.77 53.27
CA ARG A 447 4.54 25.87 54.43
C ARG A 447 5.04 24.56 55.15
N PRO A 448 6.22 24.52 55.85
CA PRO A 448 7.54 24.16 55.25
C PRO A 448 8.54 23.35 56.16
N VAL A 449 9.76 23.07 55.62
CA VAL A 449 11.12 22.82 56.23
C VAL A 449 11.48 21.54 57.03
N THR A 450 12.75 21.12 56.84
CA THR A 450 13.70 20.26 57.63
C THR A 450 13.83 18.80 57.17
N THR A 451 15.00 18.14 57.06
CA THR A 451 16.40 18.39 57.47
C THR A 451 17.36 17.46 56.69
N ILE A 452 18.62 17.86 56.58
CA ILE A 452 19.77 17.17 55.98
C ILE A 452 20.30 16.08 56.92
N ILE A 453 20.53 14.84 56.45
CA ILE A 453 21.48 13.89 57.06
C ILE A 453 22.15 13.05 55.95
N THR A 454 23.48 13.15 55.87
CA THR A 454 24.39 12.27 55.12
C THR A 454 24.82 11.07 55.97
N PRO A 455 25.03 9.88 55.36
CA PRO A 455 25.98 8.92 55.92
C PRO A 455 27.07 8.49 54.93
N GLN A 456 28.27 8.31 55.49
CA GLN A 456 29.53 7.88 54.86
C GLN A 456 29.46 6.50 54.17
N PRO A 457 30.35 6.25 53.17
CA PRO A 457 30.51 4.94 52.55
C PRO A 457 31.33 3.98 53.44
N GLN A 458 30.86 2.74 53.58
CA GLN A 458 31.63 1.64 54.17
C GLN A 458 32.35 0.80 53.09
N PRO A 459 33.50 0.15 53.41
CA PRO A 459 34.32 -0.57 52.46
C PRO A 459 33.71 -1.91 52.03
N ILE A 460 33.83 -2.19 50.73
CA ILE A 460 33.35 -3.40 50.05
C ILE A 460 34.22 -4.61 50.45
N LYS A 461 33.60 -5.69 50.94
CA LYS A 461 34.25 -7.02 51.03
C LYS A 461 34.15 -7.73 49.67
N PRO A 462 35.21 -8.44 49.23
CA PRO A 462 35.16 -9.21 47.99
C PRO A 462 34.26 -10.44 48.17
N VAL A 463 33.22 -10.55 47.34
CA VAL A 463 32.37 -11.73 47.24
C VAL A 463 33.03 -12.74 46.31
N GLN A 464 33.24 -13.96 46.79
CA GLN A 464 33.72 -15.09 45.98
C GLN A 464 32.68 -15.47 44.91
N PRO A 465 33.11 -15.82 43.68
CA PRO A 465 32.18 -16.23 42.63
C PRO A 465 31.60 -17.61 42.94
N ASN A 466 30.26 -17.68 43.08
CA ASN A 466 29.53 -18.94 43.05
C ASN A 466 29.55 -19.51 41.61
N PRO A 467 29.76 -20.83 41.43
CA PRO A 467 29.71 -21.46 40.12
C PRO A 467 28.30 -21.35 39.54
N VAL A 468 28.24 -20.75 38.35
CA VAL A 468 27.02 -20.56 37.54
C VAL A 468 26.44 -21.92 37.18
N ALA A 469 25.24 -22.21 37.68
CA ALA A 469 24.41 -23.31 37.19
C ALA A 469 24.05 -23.06 35.70
N PRO A 470 23.87 -24.12 34.89
CA PRO A 470 23.79 -23.98 33.44
C PRO A 470 22.57 -23.15 33.02
N ILE A 471 22.82 -22.22 32.10
CA ILE A 471 21.83 -21.35 31.46
C ILE A 471 20.78 -22.24 30.78
N LYS A 472 19.54 -22.23 31.29
CA LYS A 472 18.37 -22.74 30.57
C LYS A 472 17.77 -21.60 29.75
N ILE A 473 18.07 -21.57 28.45
CA ILE A 473 17.24 -20.90 27.43
C ILE A 473 17.24 -21.85 26.22
N PRO A 474 16.06 -22.23 25.69
CA PRO A 474 15.56 -21.57 24.48
C PRO A 474 14.04 -21.35 24.54
N GLY A 475 13.61 -20.09 24.45
CA GLY A 475 12.22 -19.71 24.28
C GLY A 475 12.10 -18.81 23.06
N ILE A 476 11.03 -18.99 22.29
CA ILE A 476 10.69 -18.31 21.01
C ILE A 476 10.70 -16.77 21.10
N PHE A 477 10.78 -16.21 22.29
CA PHE A 477 10.56 -14.80 22.56
C PHE A 477 11.68 -14.27 23.41
N ILE A 478 12.17 -13.07 23.11
CA ILE A 478 12.69 -12.21 24.17
C ILE A 478 11.52 -12.01 25.15
N PRO A 479 11.56 -12.59 26.36
CA PRO A 479 10.47 -12.47 27.30
C PRO A 479 10.43 -11.02 27.75
N ILE A 480 9.46 -10.24 27.31
CA ILE A 480 9.20 -8.96 27.95
C ILE A 480 8.44 -9.27 29.23
N THR A 481 9.19 -9.30 30.33
CA THR A 481 8.67 -9.65 31.64
C THR A 481 7.86 -8.50 32.19
N TYR A 482 6.57 -8.75 32.35
CA TYR A 482 5.67 -7.88 33.10
C TYR A 482 6.05 -7.93 34.59
N PRO A 483 5.73 -6.89 35.39
CA PRO A 483 5.78 -7.03 36.84
C PRO A 483 4.97 -8.26 37.25
N VAL A 484 5.63 -9.18 37.94
CA VAL A 484 5.08 -10.49 38.29
C VAL A 484 3.98 -10.32 39.36
N GLN A 485 2.90 -11.10 39.19
CA GLN A 485 1.76 -11.43 40.09
C GLN A 485 0.40 -10.75 39.80
N PRO A 486 -0.75 -11.42 40.08
CA PRO A 486 -0.97 -12.62 40.92
C PRO A 486 -1.41 -13.89 40.15
N THR A 487 -1.46 -14.99 40.89
CA THR A 487 -2.20 -16.22 40.58
C THR A 487 -3.51 -15.95 39.82
N GLY A 488 -3.68 -16.61 38.67
CA GLY A 488 -4.92 -16.59 37.90
C GLY A 488 -5.82 -17.77 38.19
N ALA A 489 -7.10 -17.65 37.84
CA ALA A 489 -8.02 -18.78 37.79
C ALA A 489 -7.86 -19.51 36.46
N ASN A 490 -8.00 -20.84 36.47
CA ASN A 490 -8.24 -21.58 35.25
C ASN A 490 -9.70 -21.40 34.84
N VAL A 491 -9.95 -20.61 33.80
CA VAL A 491 -11.29 -20.32 33.30
C VAL A 491 -11.58 -21.21 32.10
N GLN A 492 -12.61 -22.05 32.22
CA GLN A 492 -13.11 -22.89 31.14
C GLN A 492 -14.29 -22.19 30.44
N PHE A 493 -14.09 -21.89 29.17
CA PHE A 493 -15.12 -21.35 28.27
C PHE A 493 -15.78 -22.50 27.53
N LYS A 494 -17.11 -22.55 27.55
CA LYS A 494 -17.93 -23.48 26.77
C LYS A 494 -18.85 -22.71 25.86
N VAL A 495 -18.82 -23.00 24.57
CA VAL A 495 -19.59 -22.28 23.56
C VAL A 495 -20.47 -23.27 22.81
N PHE A 496 -21.78 -23.05 22.89
CA PHE A 496 -22.78 -23.91 22.26
C PHE A 496 -23.71 -23.09 21.36
N ASP A 497 -24.28 -23.75 20.37
CA ASP A 497 -25.37 -23.22 19.57
C ASP A 497 -26.64 -23.11 20.43
N LYS A 498 -27.33 -21.97 20.35
CA LYS A 498 -28.51 -21.70 21.18
C LYS A 498 -29.73 -22.55 20.83
N ILE A 499 -29.86 -23.01 19.59
CA ILE A 499 -31.02 -23.75 19.08
C ILE A 499 -30.84 -25.25 19.35
N ASN A 500 -29.74 -25.84 18.91
CA ASN A 500 -29.55 -27.29 18.97
C ASN A 500 -28.59 -27.75 20.08
N ASN A 501 -27.94 -26.81 20.78
CA ASN A 501 -26.99 -27.08 21.86
C ASN A 501 -25.75 -27.86 21.41
N ASP A 502 -25.45 -27.84 20.10
CA ASP A 502 -24.23 -28.42 19.56
C ASP A 502 -23.01 -27.57 19.94
N PRO A 503 -21.84 -28.19 20.18
CA PRO A 503 -20.60 -27.47 20.44
C PRO A 503 -20.17 -26.64 19.23
N VAL A 504 -19.73 -25.41 19.47
CA VAL A 504 -19.28 -24.50 18.39
C VAL A 504 -17.76 -24.59 18.25
N TYR A 505 -17.30 -25.20 17.16
CA TYR A 505 -15.87 -25.38 16.85
C TYR A 505 -15.22 -24.12 16.26
N LYS A 506 -13.98 -23.81 16.66
CA LYS A 506 -13.19 -22.65 16.17
C LYS A 506 -13.83 -21.28 16.43
N CYS A 507 -14.64 -21.16 17.48
CA CYS A 507 -15.15 -19.86 17.90
C CYS A 507 -13.99 -19.02 18.43
N SER A 508 -13.76 -17.85 17.85
CA SER A 508 -12.77 -16.89 18.35
C SER A 508 -13.32 -16.21 19.59
N ILE A 509 -12.52 -16.18 20.65
CA ILE A 509 -12.84 -15.55 21.93
C ILE A 509 -11.79 -14.49 22.21
N SER A 510 -12.23 -13.23 22.21
CA SER A 510 -11.42 -12.06 22.48
C SER A 510 -11.75 -11.54 23.87
N ILE A 511 -10.78 -11.56 24.78
CA ILE A 511 -10.95 -11.15 26.19
C ILE A 511 -10.11 -9.91 26.42
N LYS A 512 -10.73 -8.84 26.94
CA LYS A 512 -10.08 -7.56 27.24
C LYS A 512 -10.33 -7.19 28.69
N GLY A 513 -9.28 -6.93 29.46
CA GLY A 513 -9.43 -6.43 30.83
C GLY A 513 -10.09 -5.06 30.82
N THR A 514 -11.03 -4.78 31.71
CA THR A 514 -11.64 -3.44 31.81
C THR A 514 -10.91 -2.59 32.85
N ASN A 515 -10.37 -3.22 33.88
CA ASN A 515 -9.57 -2.59 34.93
C ASN A 515 -8.09 -2.96 34.88
N ASN A 516 -7.68 -3.71 33.85
CA ASN A 516 -6.31 -4.14 33.64
C ASN A 516 -6.00 -4.15 32.13
N SER A 517 -4.73 -3.98 31.77
CA SER A 517 -4.29 -3.96 30.37
C SER A 517 -4.03 -5.38 29.85
N ARG A 518 -4.92 -6.35 30.09
CA ARG A 518 -4.75 -7.73 29.61
C ARG A 518 -5.63 -8.00 28.41
N ILE A 519 -5.07 -8.71 27.45
CA ILE A 519 -5.76 -9.11 26.23
C ILE A 519 -5.44 -10.58 25.98
N PHE A 520 -6.47 -11.37 25.67
CA PHE A 520 -6.35 -12.76 25.25
C PHE A 520 -7.14 -12.98 23.97
N GLU A 521 -6.55 -13.74 23.04
CA GLU A 521 -7.18 -14.14 21.80
C GLU A 521 -7.01 -15.65 21.64
N ILE A 522 -8.10 -16.38 21.83
CA ILE A 522 -8.13 -17.85 21.86
C ILE A 522 -9.26 -18.38 20.99
N GLU A 523 -9.25 -19.69 20.71
CA GLU A 523 -10.23 -20.39 19.89
C GLU A 523 -10.71 -21.69 20.58
N THR A 524 -12.00 -21.99 20.45
CA THR A 524 -12.58 -23.25 20.94
C THR A 524 -12.13 -24.46 20.11
N ASN A 525 -12.02 -25.62 20.77
CA ASN A 525 -11.79 -26.91 20.12
C ASN A 525 -13.09 -27.53 19.57
N GLU A 526 -13.03 -28.75 19.01
CA GLU A 526 -14.17 -29.42 18.37
C GLU A 526 -15.34 -29.72 19.32
N ILE A 527 -15.09 -29.78 20.62
CA ILE A 527 -16.15 -29.94 21.63
C ILE A 527 -16.64 -28.59 22.17
N GLY A 528 -16.24 -27.47 21.54
CA GLY A 528 -16.70 -26.13 21.91
C GLY A 528 -16.09 -25.62 23.21
N ILE A 529 -14.97 -26.19 23.66
CA ILE A 529 -14.37 -25.88 24.96
C ILE A 529 -12.95 -25.33 24.79
N ILE A 530 -12.57 -24.37 25.61
CA ILE A 530 -11.18 -23.95 25.80
C ILE A 530 -10.94 -23.55 27.26
N SER A 531 -9.73 -23.76 27.76
CA SER A 531 -9.35 -23.37 29.12
C SER A 531 -8.15 -22.44 29.06
N GLN A 532 -8.26 -21.30 29.73
CA GLN A 532 -7.22 -20.27 29.76
C GLN A 532 -7.02 -19.80 31.20
N VAL A 533 -5.76 -19.62 31.60
CA VAL A 533 -5.44 -19.01 32.89
C VAL A 533 -5.64 -17.50 32.77
N ILE A 534 -6.59 -16.96 33.52
CA ILE A 534 -6.94 -15.54 33.52
C ILE A 534 -6.64 -14.95 34.90
N PRO A 535 -5.87 -13.84 34.98
CA PRO A 535 -5.63 -13.15 36.23
C PRO A 535 -6.91 -12.67 36.92
N ILE A 536 -6.81 -12.36 38.22
CA ILE A 536 -7.90 -11.72 38.97
C ILE A 536 -8.15 -10.32 38.38
N GLY A 537 -9.40 -10.00 38.08
CA GLY A 537 -9.77 -8.74 37.44
C GLY A 537 -11.16 -8.75 36.81
N GLU A 538 -11.52 -7.63 36.19
CA GLU A 538 -12.76 -7.44 35.44
C GLU A 538 -12.45 -7.49 33.95
N TYR A 539 -13.28 -8.18 33.17
CA TYR A 539 -13.05 -8.48 31.77
C TYR A 539 -14.29 -8.28 30.93
N SER A 540 -14.09 -7.85 29.69
CA SER A 540 -15.05 -7.90 28.60
C SER A 540 -14.67 -9.02 27.64
N ILE A 541 -15.66 -9.78 27.19
CA ILE A 541 -15.50 -10.91 26.28
C ILE A 541 -16.34 -10.70 25.03
N GLU A 542 -15.72 -10.92 23.87
CA GLU A 542 -16.34 -10.90 22.55
C GLU A 542 -16.15 -12.28 21.90
N LEU A 543 -17.24 -12.94 21.51
CA LEU A 543 -17.22 -14.22 20.79
C LEU A 543 -17.63 -14.00 19.34
N ARG A 544 -16.83 -14.49 18.39
CA ARG A 544 -17.03 -14.35 16.94
C ARG A 544 -16.76 -15.66 16.20
N ILE A 545 -17.66 -16.03 15.30
CA ILE A 545 -17.51 -17.16 14.37
C ILE A 545 -18.48 -17.01 13.20
N ASP A 546 -18.07 -17.44 12.00
CA ASP A 546 -18.92 -17.44 10.81
C ASP A 546 -20.27 -18.11 11.09
N ASP A 547 -21.34 -17.56 10.54
CA ASP A 547 -22.74 -18.00 10.66
C ASP A 547 -23.39 -17.81 12.06
N TYR A 548 -22.76 -17.06 12.96
CA TYR A 548 -23.32 -16.69 14.27
C TYR A 548 -23.22 -15.20 14.57
N ALA A 549 -24.18 -14.70 15.35
CA ALA A 549 -24.19 -13.35 15.88
C ALA A 549 -23.03 -13.12 16.87
N VAL A 550 -22.44 -11.92 16.86
CA VAL A 550 -21.41 -11.53 17.83
C VAL A 550 -22.02 -11.47 19.23
N LEU A 551 -21.40 -12.16 20.20
CA LEU A 551 -21.79 -12.07 21.60
C LEU A 551 -20.77 -11.23 22.38
N ASN A 552 -21.25 -10.16 23.01
CA ASN A 552 -20.46 -9.29 23.90
C ASN A 552 -21.00 -9.34 25.32
N GLN A 553 -20.15 -9.72 26.29
CA GLN A 553 -20.51 -9.78 27.71
C GLN A 553 -19.35 -9.32 28.59
N ASN A 554 -19.60 -9.14 29.88
CA ASN A 554 -18.57 -8.88 30.87
C ASN A 554 -18.55 -10.01 31.90
N PHE A 555 -17.38 -10.33 32.43
CA PHE A 555 -17.22 -11.29 33.51
C PHE A 555 -16.08 -10.86 34.45
N SER A 556 -16.15 -11.31 35.69
CA SER A 556 -15.18 -11.01 36.75
C SER A 556 -14.47 -12.28 37.19
N VAL A 557 -13.15 -12.23 37.35
CA VAL A 557 -12.36 -13.26 38.02
C VAL A 557 -12.03 -12.72 39.42
N ALA A 558 -12.77 -13.15 40.43
CA ALA A 558 -12.65 -12.62 41.79
C ALA A 558 -11.49 -13.24 42.60
N ASN A 559 -11.11 -14.49 42.30
CA ASN A 559 -10.06 -15.23 42.99
C ASN A 559 -9.45 -16.31 42.07
N THR A 560 -8.61 -17.19 42.61
CA THR A 560 -7.89 -18.23 41.86
C THR A 560 -8.69 -19.53 41.65
N THR A 561 -9.94 -19.57 42.10
CA THR A 561 -10.79 -20.75 41.96
C THR A 561 -11.14 -20.95 40.49
N PRO A 562 -11.09 -22.19 39.96
CA PRO A 562 -11.51 -22.46 38.59
C PRO A 562 -12.94 -21.98 38.31
N LEU A 563 -13.16 -21.37 37.15
CA LEU A 563 -14.43 -20.80 36.74
C LEU A 563 -14.91 -21.48 35.46
N ASN A 564 -16.19 -21.82 35.38
CA ASN A 564 -16.80 -22.35 34.17
C ASN A 564 -17.79 -21.32 33.63
N LEU A 565 -17.55 -20.84 32.41
CA LEU A 565 -18.41 -19.87 31.72
C LEU A 565 -19.02 -20.54 30.49
N GLU A 566 -20.35 -20.60 30.44
CA GLU A 566 -21.11 -21.15 29.32
C GLU A 566 -21.76 -20.02 28.52
N TYR A 567 -21.53 -20.01 27.22
CA TYR A 567 -22.09 -19.04 26.28
C TYR A 567 -22.88 -19.76 25.21
N ARG A 568 -24.02 -19.16 24.82
CA ARG A 568 -24.90 -19.69 23.77
C ARG A 568 -25.00 -18.70 22.62
N LEU A 569 -24.52 -19.11 21.45
CA LEU A 569 -24.51 -18.27 20.25
C LEU A 569 -25.77 -18.46 19.43
N GLN A 570 -26.30 -17.36 18.91
CA GLN A 570 -27.45 -17.34 18.01
C GLN A 570 -26.94 -17.38 16.57
N ARG A 571 -27.53 -18.23 15.71
CA ARG A 571 -27.20 -18.24 14.27
C ARG A 571 -27.67 -16.95 13.59
N GLU A 572 -26.80 -16.39 12.76
CA GLU A 572 -27.03 -15.19 11.95
C GLU A 572 -26.07 -15.23 10.75
N GLU A 573 -26.48 -14.78 9.56
CA GLU A 573 -25.67 -14.85 8.34
C GLU A 573 -24.54 -13.79 8.35
N VAL A 574 -23.51 -14.02 9.17
CA VAL A 574 -22.35 -13.12 9.34
C VAL A 574 -21.05 -13.86 9.01
N LYS A 575 -20.13 -13.20 8.29
CA LYS A 575 -18.83 -13.75 7.89
C LYS A 575 -17.69 -12.89 8.43
N PHE A 576 -16.81 -13.47 9.23
CA PHE A 576 -15.75 -12.78 9.98
C PHE A 576 -14.34 -12.98 9.40
N LYS A 577 -14.22 -13.11 8.07
CA LYS A 577 -12.91 -13.16 7.42
C LYS A 577 -12.20 -11.81 7.57
N SER A 578 -10.90 -11.83 7.87
CA SER A 578 -10.06 -10.64 7.90
C SER A 578 -8.89 -10.79 6.94
N PHE A 579 -8.45 -9.67 6.38
CA PHE A 579 -7.41 -9.61 5.36
C PHE A 579 -6.35 -8.60 5.77
N PHE A 580 -5.09 -9.01 5.74
CA PHE A 580 -3.95 -8.15 6.04
C PHE A 580 -3.42 -7.55 4.74
N LEU A 581 -3.33 -6.23 4.67
CA LEU A 581 -2.62 -5.52 3.61
C LEU A 581 -1.13 -5.46 3.96
N ILE A 582 -0.33 -6.22 3.22
CA ILE A 582 1.12 -6.30 3.43
C ILE A 582 1.91 -5.40 2.49
N GLY A 583 1.28 -4.89 1.43
CA GLY A 583 1.94 -4.03 0.46
C GLY A 583 1.05 -3.66 -0.72
N MET A 584 1.62 -2.85 -1.61
CA MET A 584 1.03 -2.39 -2.85
C MET A 584 1.99 -2.63 -4.00
N ILE A 585 1.46 -2.96 -5.17
CA ILE A 585 2.18 -2.77 -6.43
C ILE A 585 1.85 -1.36 -6.90
N CYS A 586 2.85 -0.49 -6.92
CA CYS A 586 2.77 0.87 -7.42
C CYS A 586 3.28 0.92 -8.86
N GLU A 587 2.66 1.73 -9.70
CA GLU A 587 3.14 1.97 -11.06
C GLU A 587 3.99 3.24 -11.06
N ARG A 588 5.24 3.11 -11.51
CA ARG A 588 6.15 4.26 -11.69
C ARG A 588 5.64 5.16 -12.80
N MET A 589 5.59 6.47 -12.53
CA MET A 589 5.32 7.44 -13.59
C MET A 589 6.58 7.56 -14.45
N PRO A 590 6.47 7.45 -15.78
CA PRO A 590 7.59 7.69 -16.68
C PRO A 590 8.05 9.16 -16.61
N LYS A 591 9.22 9.43 -17.20
CA LYS A 591 9.76 10.79 -17.27
C LYS A 591 8.79 11.68 -18.02
N ILE A 592 8.31 12.73 -17.36
CA ILE A 592 7.49 13.75 -18.00
C ILE A 592 8.45 14.76 -18.64
N PRO A 593 8.27 15.10 -19.93
CA PRO A 593 9.09 16.13 -20.57
C PRO A 593 8.99 17.45 -19.80
N ILE A 594 10.14 18.04 -19.49
CA ILE A 594 10.23 19.37 -18.85
C ILE A 594 10.95 20.26 -19.87
N TYR A 595 10.37 21.43 -20.13
CA TYR A 595 10.95 22.43 -21.03
C TYR A 595 11.15 23.74 -20.27
#